data_AF-A0A0G3H9J3-F1
#
_entry.id   AF-A0A0G3H9J3-F1
#
_cell.length_a   1.000
_cell.length_b   1.000
_cell.length_c   1.000
_cell.angle_alpha   90.00
_cell.angle_beta   90.00
_cell.angle_gamma   90.00
#
_symmetry.space_group_name_H-M   'P 1'
#
loop_
_entity.id
_entity.type
_entity.pdbx_description
1 polymer ?
#
loop_
_entity_poly.entity_id
_entity_poly.type
_entity_poly.pdbx_seq_one_letter_code
_entity_poly.pdbx_strand_id
1 'polypeptide(L)'
;MLNFIYWPISAILWFWHKAFSFVLDPDSGISWVLAIIFLTFTIKALLFRPTMNQLRSGRKMQEMQPKMQEIRTKYKNDQTKMMEETRKLQKEMGVNPIAGCLPMLVQIPVFIGLFHVLRSFNRTGEGVGQLGMSIEQNYNTPNYIFGVDDVQSFLDATIFGVPLSAFISMPQEMYAAFPNVDFTRTDIMFVAVPLVLIIAVATHFNARMSIDRQAARIASGKQAAPSGDRAEMMQSQMAVMNKMMLWFMPLTILFTGFLWHIGLLFYMVSNNVWTFFQQRYIFNKMDAEEAAEEEARKALKRTTAPAPGARKVNKKKKK
;
A
#
# COMPACT_ATOMS: atom_id res chain seq x y z
N MET A 1 -7.38 -21.66 7.26
CA MET A 1 -7.30 -20.93 8.55
C MET A 1 -7.56 -19.42 8.44
N LEU A 2 -7.62 -18.78 7.25
CA LEU A 2 -7.89 -17.34 7.11
C LEU A 2 -9.28 -17.03 6.50
N ASN A 3 -10.26 -17.92 6.71
CA ASN A 3 -11.60 -17.80 6.13
C ASN A 3 -12.30 -16.48 6.50
N PHE A 4 -12.03 -15.93 7.69
CA PHE A 4 -12.56 -14.63 8.13
C PHE A 4 -12.09 -13.45 7.26
N ILE A 5 -11.02 -13.62 6.47
CA ILE A 5 -10.55 -12.64 5.49
C ILE A 5 -11.13 -12.96 4.11
N TYR A 6 -11.14 -14.25 3.74
CA TYR A 6 -11.52 -14.70 2.41
C TYR A 6 -13.01 -14.51 2.11
N TRP A 7 -13.88 -14.76 3.08
CA TRP A 7 -15.33 -14.56 2.93
C TRP A 7 -15.71 -13.10 2.68
N PRO A 8 -15.24 -12.11 3.47
CA PRO A 8 -15.51 -10.70 3.16
C PRO A 8 -14.96 -10.25 1.80
N ILE A 9 -13.75 -10.67 1.42
CA ILE A 9 -13.15 -10.27 0.14
C ILE A 9 -13.93 -10.86 -1.03
N SER A 10 -14.28 -12.16 -0.97
CA SER A 10 -15.12 -12.79 -1.99
C SER A 10 -16.51 -12.16 -2.04
N ALA A 11 -17.11 -11.79 -0.90
CA ALA A 11 -18.40 -11.10 -0.86
C ALA A 11 -18.36 -9.72 -1.55
N ILE A 12 -17.30 -8.92 -1.34
CA ILE A 12 -17.16 -7.63 -2.02
C ILE A 12 -16.92 -7.84 -3.52
N LEU A 13 -16.11 -8.83 -3.90
CA LEU A 13 -15.89 -9.15 -5.32
C LEU A 13 -17.19 -9.58 -6.00
N TRP A 14 -17.94 -10.48 -5.36
CA TRP A 14 -19.24 -10.96 -5.81
C TRP A 14 -20.24 -9.82 -5.95
N PHE A 15 -20.30 -8.92 -4.95
CA PHE A 15 -21.16 -7.74 -5.00
C PHE A 15 -20.88 -6.89 -6.25
N TRP A 16 -19.61 -6.57 -6.53
CA TRP A 16 -19.26 -5.78 -7.70
C TRP A 16 -19.48 -6.52 -9.01
N HIS A 17 -19.22 -7.83 -9.06
CA HIS A 17 -19.53 -8.63 -10.24
C HIS A 17 -21.02 -8.58 -10.55
N LYS A 18 -21.89 -8.87 -9.58
CA LYS A 18 -23.35 -8.75 -9.74
C LYS A 18 -23.80 -7.33 -10.07
N ALA A 19 -23.15 -6.31 -9.53
CA ALA A 19 -23.44 -4.92 -9.86
C ALA A 19 -23.15 -4.60 -11.34
N PHE A 20 -22.02 -5.08 -11.87
CA PHE A 20 -21.70 -4.90 -13.30
C PHE A 20 -22.54 -5.79 -14.21
N SER A 21 -22.99 -6.96 -13.75
CA SER A 21 -23.91 -7.84 -14.47
C SER A 21 -25.27 -7.20 -14.79
N PHE A 22 -25.64 -6.08 -14.18
CA PHE A 22 -26.85 -5.34 -14.57
C PHE A 22 -26.72 -4.59 -15.91
N VAL A 23 -25.49 -4.31 -16.34
CA VAL A 23 -25.19 -3.49 -17.53
C VAL A 23 -24.25 -4.17 -18.52
N LEU A 24 -23.51 -5.18 -18.07
CA LEU A 24 -22.57 -5.96 -18.87
C LEU A 24 -22.93 -7.44 -18.78
N ASP A 25 -22.46 -8.20 -19.77
CA ASP A 25 -22.58 -9.66 -19.76
C ASP A 25 -21.89 -10.25 -18.51
N PRO A 26 -22.61 -11.00 -17.64
CA PRO A 26 -22.06 -11.63 -16.45
C PRO A 26 -20.84 -12.53 -16.74
N ASP A 27 -20.81 -13.17 -17.91
CA ASP A 27 -19.77 -14.14 -18.29
C ASP A 27 -18.58 -13.48 -18.99
N SER A 28 -18.67 -12.18 -19.27
CA SER A 28 -17.57 -11.44 -19.88
C SER A 28 -16.41 -11.22 -18.91
N GLY A 29 -15.19 -11.35 -19.41
CA GLY A 29 -13.99 -10.97 -18.64
C GLY A 29 -13.95 -9.49 -18.27
N ILE A 30 -14.66 -8.62 -18.99
CA ILE A 30 -14.78 -7.19 -18.63
C ILE A 30 -15.54 -7.04 -17.31
N SER A 31 -16.66 -7.74 -17.12
CA SER A 31 -17.42 -7.72 -15.85
C SER A 31 -16.56 -8.17 -14.68
N TRP A 32 -15.80 -9.25 -14.84
CA TRP A 32 -14.89 -9.76 -13.82
C TRP A 32 -13.69 -8.85 -13.56
N VAL A 33 -13.08 -8.28 -14.60
CA VAL A 33 -11.99 -7.30 -14.44
C VAL A 33 -12.50 -6.08 -13.68
N LEU A 34 -13.62 -5.48 -14.08
CA LEU A 34 -14.20 -4.33 -13.39
C LEU A 34 -14.55 -4.66 -11.93
N ALA A 35 -15.05 -5.86 -11.65
CA ALA A 35 -15.28 -6.31 -10.28
C ALA A 35 -13.98 -6.32 -9.45
N ILE A 36 -12.87 -6.78 -10.02
CA ILE A 36 -11.54 -6.76 -9.36
C ILE A 36 -11.07 -5.31 -9.13
N ILE A 37 -11.24 -4.42 -10.12
CA ILE A 37 -10.86 -2.99 -9.99
C ILE A 37 -11.65 -2.33 -8.84
N PHE A 38 -12.98 -2.50 -8.83
CA PHE A 38 -13.83 -1.84 -7.85
C PHE A 38 -13.77 -2.46 -6.45
N LEU A 39 -13.50 -3.76 -6.34
CA LEU A 39 -13.09 -4.39 -5.09
C LEU A 39 -11.86 -3.67 -4.51
N THR A 40 -10.84 -3.45 -5.34
CA THR A 40 -9.61 -2.75 -4.94
C THR A 40 -9.93 -1.35 -4.42
N PHE A 41 -10.70 -0.58 -5.18
CA PHE A 41 -11.09 0.78 -4.80
C PHE A 41 -11.95 0.80 -3.53
N THR A 42 -12.84 -0.17 -3.34
CA THR A 42 -13.66 -0.30 -2.13
C THR A 42 -12.79 -0.51 -0.91
N ILE A 43 -11.89 -1.50 -0.95
CA ILE A 43 -11.01 -1.77 0.19
C ILE A 43 -10.11 -0.56 0.46
N LYS A 44 -9.57 0.06 -0.59
CA LYS A 44 -8.74 1.25 -0.45
C LYS A 44 -9.49 2.46 0.09
N ALA A 45 -10.75 2.64 -0.26
CA ALA A 45 -11.62 3.68 0.29
C ALA A 45 -11.87 3.46 1.79
N LEU A 46 -12.15 2.22 2.19
CA LEU A 46 -12.30 1.84 3.60
C LEU A 46 -11.02 2.10 4.41
N LEU A 47 -9.85 1.80 3.82
CA LEU A 47 -8.55 2.01 4.44
C LEU A 47 -8.02 3.44 4.32
N PHE A 48 -8.71 4.33 3.60
CA PHE A 48 -8.23 5.70 3.34
C PHE A 48 -7.96 6.49 4.62
N ARG A 49 -8.89 6.45 5.59
CA ARG A 49 -8.74 7.12 6.88
C ARG A 49 -7.58 6.53 7.71
N PRO A 50 -7.48 5.21 7.91
CA PRO A 50 -6.29 4.58 8.51
C PRO A 50 -4.98 5.00 7.85
N THR A 51 -4.90 5.00 6.51
CA THR A 51 -3.69 5.40 5.76
C THR A 51 -3.32 6.85 6.01
N MET A 52 -4.28 7.78 5.99
CA MET A 52 -4.06 9.18 6.34
C MET A 52 -3.48 9.32 7.76
N ASN A 53 -4.07 8.62 8.73
CA ASN A 53 -3.61 8.66 10.13
C ASN A 53 -2.20 8.09 10.28
N GLN A 54 -1.86 7.02 9.55
CA GLN A 54 -0.50 6.48 9.52
C GLN A 54 0.50 7.49 8.98
N LEU A 55 0.19 8.15 7.84
CA LEU A 55 1.09 9.14 7.25
C LEU A 55 1.31 10.34 8.17
N ARG A 56 0.26 10.81 8.85
CA ARG A 56 0.36 11.85 9.90
C ARG A 56 1.20 11.39 11.09
N SER A 57 1.02 10.15 11.57
CA SER A 57 1.87 9.57 12.61
C SER A 57 3.32 9.47 12.17
N GLY A 58 3.57 9.16 10.89
CA GLY A 58 4.89 9.14 10.27
C GLY A 58 5.57 10.52 10.30
N ARG A 59 4.83 11.59 9.99
CA ARG A 59 5.34 12.97 10.13
C ARG A 59 5.76 13.27 11.56
N LYS A 60 4.90 12.99 12.56
CA LYS A 60 5.26 13.21 13.97
C LYS A 60 6.49 12.42 14.40
N MET A 61 6.65 11.20 13.89
CA MET A 61 7.84 10.39 14.12
C MET A 61 9.10 11.04 13.55
N GLN A 62 9.01 11.67 12.38
CA GLN A 62 10.12 12.43 11.78
C GLN A 62 10.47 13.66 12.63
N GLU A 63 9.47 14.41 13.11
CA GLU A 63 9.66 15.55 14.03
C GLU A 63 10.28 15.12 15.37
N MET A 64 10.10 13.86 15.78
CA MET A 64 10.67 13.29 17.01
C MET A 64 12.15 12.97 16.89
N GLN A 65 12.65 12.68 15.68
CA GLN A 65 14.02 12.24 15.45
C GLN A 65 15.11 13.14 16.06
N PRO A 66 15.08 14.48 15.93
CA PRO A 66 16.11 15.33 16.53
C PRO A 66 16.14 15.23 18.06
N LYS A 67 14.97 15.26 18.72
CA LYS A 67 14.87 15.09 20.18
C LYS A 67 15.32 13.71 20.63
N MET A 68 15.05 12.68 19.83
CA MET A 68 15.57 11.34 20.06
C MET A 68 17.10 11.27 19.98
N GLN A 69 17.72 12.04 19.08
CA GLN A 69 19.17 12.15 19.01
C GLN A 69 19.74 12.84 20.26
N GLU A 70 19.11 13.91 20.73
CA GLU A 70 19.50 14.59 21.98
C GLU A 70 19.46 13.65 23.20
N ILE A 71 18.37 12.89 23.37
CA ILE A 71 18.22 11.89 24.45
C ILE A 71 19.34 10.85 24.35
N ARG A 72 19.61 10.32 23.15
CA ARG A 72 20.66 9.32 22.93
C ARG A 72 22.05 9.85 23.25
N THR A 73 22.33 11.11 22.90
CA THR A 73 23.61 11.75 23.21
C THR A 73 23.75 11.99 24.71
N LYS A 74 22.68 12.48 25.37
CA LYS A 74 22.67 12.77 26.81
C LYS A 74 22.81 11.52 27.68
N TYR A 75 22.21 10.40 27.27
CA TYR A 75 22.17 9.15 28.04
C TYR A 75 22.92 7.99 27.36
N LYS A 76 23.99 8.29 26.61
CA LYS A 76 24.76 7.28 25.84
C LYS A 76 25.18 6.05 26.66
N ASN A 77 25.48 6.25 27.94
CA ASN A 77 25.97 5.22 28.86
C ASN A 77 24.89 4.67 29.82
N ASP A 78 23.66 5.17 29.76
CA ASP A 78 22.56 4.79 30.65
C ASP A 78 21.36 4.35 29.82
N GLN A 79 21.36 3.08 29.42
CA GLN A 79 20.31 2.49 28.58
C GLN A 79 18.93 2.57 29.25
N THR A 80 18.88 2.45 30.57
CA THR A 80 17.63 2.50 31.34
C THR A 80 17.01 3.89 31.27
N LYS A 81 17.77 4.95 31.58
CA LYS A 81 17.28 6.33 31.42
C LYS A 81 16.96 6.68 29.98
N MET A 82 17.77 6.20 29.03
CA MET A 82 17.50 6.43 27.61
C MET A 82 16.14 5.85 27.20
N MET A 83 15.80 4.63 27.65
CA MET A 83 14.48 4.03 27.39
C MET A 83 13.34 4.81 28.06
N GLU A 84 13.54 5.25 29.30
CA GLU A 84 12.55 6.03 30.06
C GLU A 84 12.23 7.37 29.38
N GLU A 85 13.27 8.14 29.05
CA GLU A 85 13.14 9.46 28.42
C GLU A 85 12.61 9.34 26.98
N THR A 86 12.98 8.27 26.26
CA THR A 86 12.38 7.94 24.96
C THR A 86 10.88 7.71 25.10
N ARG A 87 10.44 6.93 26.09
CA ARG A 87 9.01 6.66 26.33
C ARG A 87 8.26 7.93 26.74
N LYS A 88 8.89 8.76 27.58
CA LYS A 88 8.35 10.06 27.99
C LYS A 88 8.16 10.99 26.78
N LEU A 89 9.19 11.12 25.93
CA LEU A 89 9.12 11.90 24.70
C LEU A 89 8.02 11.39 23.75
N GLN A 90 7.92 10.07 23.55
CA GLN A 90 6.85 9.47 22.74
C GLN A 90 5.46 9.83 23.28
N LYS A 91 5.28 9.81 24.61
CA LYS A 91 4.01 10.18 25.27
C LYS A 91 3.72 11.69 25.13
N GLU A 92 4.72 12.55 25.34
CA GLU A 92 4.59 14.00 25.19
C GLU A 92 4.23 14.41 23.77
N MET A 93 4.77 13.69 22.77
CA MET A 93 4.47 13.93 21.36
C MET A 93 3.24 13.18 20.84
N GLY A 94 2.62 12.33 21.67
CA GLY A 94 1.46 11.51 21.30
C GLY A 94 1.74 10.58 20.12
N VAL A 95 2.96 10.03 20.02
CA VAL A 95 3.39 9.12 18.95
C VAL A 95 3.22 7.68 19.42
N ASN A 96 2.45 6.88 18.68
CA ASN A 96 2.32 5.45 18.92
C ASN A 96 3.17 4.66 17.90
N PRO A 97 4.19 3.90 18.32
CA PRO A 97 5.03 3.11 17.42
C PRO A 97 4.25 2.12 16.54
N ILE A 98 3.16 1.53 17.07
CA ILE A 98 2.34 0.53 16.37
C ILE A 98 1.45 1.19 15.31
N ALA A 99 1.01 2.44 15.55
CA ALA A 99 0.21 3.17 14.57
C ALA A 99 0.97 3.43 13.26
N GLY A 100 2.31 3.42 13.30
CA GLY A 100 3.17 3.59 12.13
C GLY A 100 3.22 2.38 11.18
N CYS A 101 2.97 1.16 11.65
CA CYS A 101 2.96 -0.06 10.83
C CYS A 101 1.54 -0.58 10.51
N LEU A 102 0.51 0.03 11.11
CA LEU A 102 -0.87 -0.45 11.07
C LEU A 102 -1.40 -0.72 9.64
N PRO A 103 -1.20 0.15 8.64
CA PRO A 103 -1.60 -0.15 7.27
C PRO A 103 -0.86 -1.32 6.62
N MET A 104 0.42 -1.58 6.93
CA MET A 104 1.05 -2.81 6.44
C MET A 104 0.41 -4.05 7.07
N LEU A 105 0.11 -3.98 8.37
CA LEU A 105 -0.55 -5.08 9.10
C LEU A 105 -1.95 -5.39 8.56
N VAL A 106 -2.67 -4.40 8.04
CA VAL A 106 -3.99 -4.60 7.42
C VAL A 106 -3.89 -4.95 5.92
N GLN A 107 -2.94 -4.34 5.20
CA GLN A 107 -2.77 -4.51 3.76
C GLN A 107 -2.26 -5.90 3.39
N ILE A 108 -1.37 -6.51 4.20
CA ILE A 108 -0.84 -7.86 3.94
C ILE A 108 -1.97 -8.91 3.98
N PRO A 109 -2.80 -9.01 5.03
CA PRO A 109 -3.97 -9.89 5.06
C PRO A 109 -4.92 -9.67 3.88
N VAL A 110 -5.21 -8.42 3.53
CA VAL A 110 -6.07 -8.08 2.37
C VAL A 110 -5.50 -8.63 1.07
N PHE A 111 -4.20 -8.42 0.81
CA PHE A 111 -3.55 -8.92 -0.39
C PHE A 111 -3.55 -10.45 -0.44
N ILE A 112 -3.19 -11.10 0.67
CA ILE A 112 -3.21 -12.57 0.79
C ILE A 112 -4.62 -13.09 0.51
N GLY A 113 -5.64 -12.44 1.07
CA GLY A 113 -7.02 -12.87 0.88
C GLY A 113 -7.51 -12.71 -0.54
N LEU A 114 -7.19 -11.59 -1.21
CA LEU A 114 -7.52 -11.43 -2.62
C LEU A 114 -6.80 -12.44 -3.50
N PHE A 115 -5.48 -12.56 -3.34
CA PHE A 115 -4.67 -13.51 -4.09
C PHE A 115 -5.20 -14.94 -3.92
N HIS A 116 -5.56 -15.31 -2.69
CA HIS A 116 -6.13 -16.60 -2.39
C HIS A 116 -7.50 -16.82 -3.05
N VAL A 117 -8.43 -15.86 -2.97
CA VAL A 117 -9.77 -15.94 -3.57
C VAL A 117 -9.66 -16.08 -5.10
N LEU A 118 -8.84 -15.25 -5.75
CA LEU A 118 -8.67 -15.30 -7.21
C LEU A 118 -7.99 -16.59 -7.66
N ARG A 119 -6.92 -17.01 -6.98
CA ARG A 119 -6.24 -18.29 -7.27
C ARG A 119 -7.16 -19.49 -7.03
N SER A 120 -8.08 -19.39 -6.07
CA SER A 120 -9.02 -20.46 -5.74
C SER A 120 -10.12 -20.65 -6.77
N PHE A 121 -10.24 -19.84 -7.82
CA PHE A 121 -11.09 -20.22 -8.96
C PHE A 121 -10.47 -21.35 -9.77
N ASN A 122 -9.13 -21.42 -9.87
CA ASN A 122 -8.41 -22.48 -10.55
C ASN A 122 -7.52 -23.27 -9.58
N ARG A 123 -8.05 -24.40 -9.11
CA ARG A 123 -7.43 -25.30 -8.12
C ARG A 123 -6.80 -26.55 -8.74
N THR A 124 -6.63 -26.57 -10.06
CA THR A 124 -6.09 -27.73 -10.79
C THR A 124 -4.57 -27.85 -10.69
N GLY A 125 -3.88 -26.78 -10.28
CA GLY A 125 -2.43 -26.82 -10.09
C GLY A 125 -2.00 -27.78 -8.98
N GLU A 126 -0.76 -28.25 -9.04
CA GLU A 126 -0.18 -29.18 -8.05
C GLU A 126 0.88 -28.53 -7.15
N GLY A 127 1.14 -27.24 -7.34
CA GLY A 127 2.12 -26.48 -6.54
C GLY A 127 1.66 -26.22 -5.10
N VAL A 128 2.55 -25.62 -4.31
CA VAL A 128 2.29 -25.30 -2.89
C VAL A 128 0.98 -24.52 -2.72
N GLY A 129 0.08 -25.05 -1.89
CA GLY A 129 -1.22 -24.44 -1.59
C GLY A 129 -2.28 -24.60 -2.67
N GLN A 130 -2.03 -25.41 -3.70
CA GLN A 130 -3.04 -25.87 -4.66
C GLN A 130 -3.58 -27.25 -4.29
N LEU A 131 -4.76 -27.59 -4.81
CA LEU A 131 -5.47 -28.81 -4.44
C LEU A 131 -5.31 -29.96 -5.44
N GLY A 132 -4.70 -29.72 -6.62
CA GLY A 132 -4.54 -30.74 -7.66
C GLY A 132 -5.87 -31.35 -8.11
N MET A 133 -6.95 -30.57 -8.09
CA MET A 133 -8.28 -31.05 -8.48
C MET A 133 -8.31 -31.41 -9.97
N SER A 134 -9.11 -32.41 -10.33
CA SER A 134 -9.42 -32.61 -11.75
C SER A 134 -10.16 -31.40 -12.31
N ILE A 135 -10.09 -31.20 -13.63
CA ILE A 135 -10.75 -30.06 -14.29
C ILE A 135 -12.26 -30.06 -14.01
N GLU A 136 -12.89 -31.24 -14.15
CA GLU A 136 -14.32 -31.44 -13.86
C GLU A 136 -14.66 -31.16 -12.40
N GLN A 137 -13.83 -31.61 -11.45
CA GLN A 137 -14.04 -31.32 -10.04
C GLN A 137 -13.92 -29.82 -9.75
N ASN A 138 -12.91 -29.14 -10.32
CA ASN A 138 -12.73 -27.71 -10.13
C ASN A 138 -13.92 -26.91 -10.69
N TYR A 139 -14.40 -27.29 -11.89
CA TYR A 139 -15.57 -26.68 -12.54
C TYR A 139 -16.86 -26.78 -11.73
N ASN A 140 -16.97 -27.82 -10.89
CA ASN A 140 -18.17 -28.10 -10.09
C ASN A 140 -17.97 -27.78 -8.59
N THR A 141 -16.87 -27.11 -8.22
CA THR A 141 -16.57 -26.76 -6.83
C THR A 141 -16.75 -25.26 -6.59
N PRO A 142 -17.70 -24.84 -5.71
CA PRO A 142 -17.94 -23.43 -5.42
C PRO A 142 -16.70 -22.76 -4.80
N ASN A 143 -16.64 -21.43 -4.85
CA ASN A 143 -15.53 -20.65 -4.31
C ASN A 143 -16.01 -19.61 -3.31
N TYR A 144 -15.99 -19.94 -2.02
CA TYR A 144 -16.55 -19.09 -0.96
C TYR A 144 -18.02 -18.73 -1.26
N ILE A 145 -18.32 -17.45 -1.46
CA ILE A 145 -19.67 -16.98 -1.79
C ILE A 145 -20.07 -17.28 -3.25
N PHE A 146 -19.10 -17.55 -4.12
CA PHE A 146 -19.35 -17.83 -5.53
C PHE A 146 -19.91 -19.24 -5.68
N GLY A 147 -21.07 -19.34 -6.33
CA GLY A 147 -21.68 -20.62 -6.70
C GLY A 147 -20.89 -21.33 -7.79
N VAL A 148 -21.37 -22.51 -8.20
CA VAL A 148 -20.76 -23.27 -9.29
C VAL A 148 -20.77 -22.46 -10.59
N ASP A 149 -21.93 -21.90 -10.96
CA ASP A 149 -22.07 -21.09 -12.19
C ASP A 149 -21.11 -19.89 -12.21
N ASP A 150 -20.92 -19.22 -11.07
CA ASP A 150 -19.98 -18.10 -10.96
C ASP A 150 -18.52 -18.55 -11.15
N VAL A 151 -18.16 -19.77 -10.69
CA VAL A 151 -16.82 -20.33 -10.88
C VAL A 151 -16.58 -20.67 -12.35
N GLN A 152 -17.57 -21.26 -13.01
CA GLN A 152 -17.50 -21.57 -14.45
C GLN A 152 -17.36 -20.28 -15.26
N SER A 153 -18.22 -19.30 -14.99
CA SER A 153 -18.18 -17.95 -15.55
C SER A 153 -16.79 -17.31 -15.42
N PHE A 154 -16.15 -17.38 -14.25
CA PHE A 154 -14.81 -16.82 -14.05
C PHE A 154 -13.71 -17.60 -14.78
N LEU A 155 -13.82 -18.93 -14.87
CA LEU A 155 -12.84 -19.76 -15.58
C LEU A 155 -12.89 -19.53 -17.10
N ASP A 156 -14.10 -19.35 -17.64
CA ASP A 156 -14.33 -19.05 -19.05
C ASP A 156 -14.13 -17.57 -19.41
N ALA A 157 -14.09 -16.69 -18.41
CA ALA A 157 -13.88 -15.27 -18.60
C ALA A 157 -12.50 -14.97 -19.21
N THR A 158 -12.52 -14.37 -20.42
CA THR A 158 -11.32 -13.94 -21.14
C THR A 158 -11.22 -12.42 -21.26
N ILE A 159 -9.98 -11.93 -21.31
CA ILE A 159 -9.66 -10.55 -21.67
C ILE A 159 -8.63 -10.59 -22.80
N PHE A 160 -8.94 -9.97 -23.93
CA PHE A 160 -8.15 -10.08 -25.17
C PHE A 160 -7.85 -11.54 -25.56
N GLY A 161 -8.82 -12.45 -25.36
CA GLY A 161 -8.69 -13.89 -25.67
C GLY A 161 -7.93 -14.71 -24.62
N VAL A 162 -7.49 -14.11 -23.51
CA VAL A 162 -6.71 -14.80 -22.47
C VAL A 162 -7.55 -14.99 -21.19
N PRO A 163 -7.61 -16.21 -20.61
CA PRO A 163 -8.31 -16.45 -19.34
C PRO A 163 -7.74 -15.63 -18.19
N LEU A 164 -8.60 -15.14 -17.28
CA LEU A 164 -8.16 -14.32 -16.14
C LEU A 164 -7.24 -15.05 -15.15
N SER A 165 -7.32 -16.38 -15.10
CA SER A 165 -6.48 -17.23 -14.26
C SER A 165 -5.15 -17.64 -14.91
N ALA A 166 -4.94 -17.31 -16.20
CA ALA A 166 -3.72 -17.64 -16.92
C ALA A 166 -2.53 -16.79 -16.46
N PHE A 167 -1.31 -17.33 -16.54
CA PHE A 167 -0.05 -16.65 -16.26
C PHE A 167 1.05 -17.17 -17.21
N ILE A 168 2.12 -16.38 -17.41
CA ILE A 168 3.11 -16.65 -18.47
C ILE A 168 3.82 -17.99 -18.28
N SER A 169 4.26 -18.33 -17.06
CA SER A 169 4.92 -19.61 -16.77
C SER A 169 3.94 -20.76 -16.51
N MET A 170 2.68 -20.63 -16.89
CA MET A 170 1.73 -21.72 -16.77
C MET A 170 2.20 -22.90 -17.64
N PRO A 171 2.35 -24.11 -17.06
CA PRO A 171 2.59 -25.33 -17.83
C PRO A 171 1.48 -25.57 -18.85
N GLN A 172 1.80 -26.08 -20.03
CA GLN A 172 0.82 -26.25 -21.11
C GLN A 172 -0.26 -27.27 -20.76
N GLU A 173 0.06 -28.25 -19.93
CA GLU A 173 -0.87 -29.26 -19.43
C GLU A 173 -2.03 -28.62 -18.65
N MET A 174 -1.78 -27.48 -17.99
CA MET A 174 -2.79 -26.73 -17.26
C MET A 174 -3.73 -25.94 -18.17
N TYR A 175 -3.45 -25.82 -19.48
CA TYR A 175 -4.33 -25.09 -20.40
C TYR A 175 -5.66 -25.82 -20.58
N ALA A 176 -5.66 -27.14 -20.39
CA ALA A 176 -6.87 -27.96 -20.38
C ALA A 176 -7.88 -27.53 -19.29
N ALA A 177 -7.47 -26.75 -18.29
CA ALA A 177 -8.38 -26.15 -17.31
C ALA A 177 -9.31 -25.07 -17.90
N PHE A 178 -9.09 -24.65 -19.15
CA PHE A 178 -9.87 -23.64 -19.87
C PHE A 178 -10.39 -24.23 -21.19
N PRO A 179 -11.29 -25.24 -21.13
CA PRO A 179 -11.66 -26.03 -22.30
C PRO A 179 -12.36 -25.23 -23.41
N ASN A 180 -12.97 -24.09 -23.08
CA ASN A 180 -13.72 -23.27 -24.00
C ASN A 180 -12.91 -22.13 -24.62
N VAL A 181 -11.60 -22.05 -24.35
CA VAL A 181 -10.74 -20.95 -24.79
C VAL A 181 -9.50 -21.49 -25.47
N ASP A 182 -9.32 -21.13 -26.74
CA ASP A 182 -8.07 -21.39 -27.47
C ASP A 182 -7.11 -20.20 -27.27
N PHE A 183 -5.96 -20.46 -26.65
CA PHE A 183 -4.94 -19.46 -26.39
C PHE A 183 -3.55 -20.09 -26.29
N THR A 184 -2.54 -19.28 -26.59
CA THR A 184 -1.13 -19.65 -26.52
C THR A 184 -0.41 -18.88 -25.42
N ARG A 185 0.80 -19.34 -25.07
CA ARG A 185 1.69 -18.56 -24.19
C ARG A 185 1.95 -17.16 -24.73
N THR A 186 2.02 -17.01 -26.05
CA THR A 186 2.23 -15.72 -26.70
C THR A 186 1.07 -14.76 -26.45
N ASP A 187 -0.17 -15.26 -26.50
CA ASP A 187 -1.37 -14.45 -26.21
C ASP A 187 -1.35 -13.97 -24.75
N ILE A 188 -0.99 -14.86 -23.81
CA ILE A 188 -0.79 -14.49 -22.40
C ILE A 188 0.25 -13.38 -22.28
N MET A 189 1.37 -13.48 -23.00
CA MET A 189 2.43 -12.47 -22.96
C MET A 189 1.96 -11.11 -23.51
N PHE A 190 1.15 -11.08 -24.57
CA PHE A 190 0.60 -9.84 -25.12
C PHE A 190 -0.27 -9.06 -24.11
N VAL A 191 -0.94 -9.75 -23.19
CA VAL A 191 -1.72 -9.11 -22.13
C VAL A 191 -0.86 -8.85 -20.89
N ALA A 192 -0.12 -9.85 -20.42
CA ALA A 192 0.60 -9.80 -19.15
C ALA A 192 1.80 -8.85 -19.18
N VAL A 193 2.61 -8.84 -20.25
CA VAL A 193 3.84 -8.04 -20.31
C VAL A 193 3.53 -6.53 -20.23
N PRO A 194 2.58 -5.97 -21.01
CA PRO A 194 2.21 -4.56 -20.86
C PRO A 194 1.72 -4.22 -19.45
N LEU A 195 0.89 -5.08 -18.84
CA LEU A 195 0.41 -4.86 -17.48
C LEU A 195 1.57 -4.86 -16.47
N VAL A 196 2.49 -5.81 -16.55
CA VAL A 196 3.69 -5.89 -15.69
C VAL A 196 4.56 -4.64 -15.83
N LEU A 197 4.78 -4.15 -17.06
CA LEU A 197 5.51 -2.92 -17.31
C LEU A 197 4.81 -1.71 -16.69
N ILE A 198 3.50 -1.58 -16.87
CA ILE A 198 2.69 -0.52 -16.25
C ILE A 198 2.79 -0.58 -14.72
N ILE A 199 2.69 -1.76 -14.12
CA ILE A 199 2.80 -1.95 -12.66
C ILE A 199 4.19 -1.53 -12.18
N ALA A 200 5.27 -1.97 -12.84
CA ALA A 200 6.64 -1.64 -12.46
C ALA A 200 6.90 -0.14 -12.54
N VAL A 201 6.48 0.50 -13.63
CA VAL A 201 6.59 1.95 -13.83
C VAL A 201 5.77 2.72 -12.78
N ALA A 202 4.51 2.36 -12.56
CA ALA A 202 3.67 3.01 -11.58
C ALA A 202 4.19 2.83 -10.14
N THR A 203 4.74 1.64 -9.82
CA THR A 203 5.37 1.37 -8.53
C THR A 203 6.60 2.26 -8.32
N HIS A 204 7.43 2.42 -9.35
CA HIS A 204 8.58 3.33 -9.32
C HIS A 204 8.14 4.78 -9.06
N PHE A 205 7.14 5.29 -9.79
CA PHE A 205 6.65 6.65 -9.62
C PHE A 205 5.99 6.88 -8.25
N ASN A 206 5.21 5.92 -7.75
CA ASN A 206 4.63 5.97 -6.41
C ASN A 206 5.71 6.02 -5.31
N ALA A 207 6.76 5.20 -5.43
CA ALA A 207 7.90 5.24 -4.50
C ALA A 207 8.66 6.57 -4.59
N ARG A 208 8.93 7.04 -5.82
CA ARG A 208 9.64 8.27 -6.08
C ARG A 208 8.93 9.50 -5.50
N MET A 209 7.61 9.60 -5.66
CA MET A 209 6.83 10.72 -5.10
C MET A 209 6.98 10.85 -3.58
N SER A 210 7.04 9.73 -2.86
CA SER A 210 7.26 9.73 -1.41
C SER A 210 8.69 10.17 -1.04
N ILE A 211 9.70 9.69 -1.78
CA ILE A 211 11.12 10.02 -1.56
C ILE A 211 11.41 11.48 -1.89
N ASP A 212 10.94 11.98 -3.03
CA ASP A 212 11.14 13.35 -3.49
C ASP A 212 10.49 14.34 -2.51
N ARG A 213 9.30 14.00 -1.97
CA ARG A 213 8.66 14.77 -0.89
C ARG A 213 9.55 14.81 0.36
N GLN A 214 10.10 13.67 0.80
CA GLN A 214 11.00 13.63 1.96
C GLN A 214 12.24 14.51 1.74
N ALA A 215 12.85 14.43 0.56
CA ALA A 215 14.01 15.25 0.19
C ALA A 215 13.67 16.75 0.17
N ALA A 216 12.54 17.15 -0.42
CA ALA A 216 12.08 18.54 -0.44
C ALA A 216 11.81 19.09 0.97
N ARG A 217 11.26 18.28 1.87
CA ARG A 217 11.03 18.67 3.27
C ARG A 217 12.33 18.93 4.03
N ILE A 218 13.36 18.11 3.82
CA ILE A 218 14.69 18.34 4.39
C ILE A 218 15.31 19.63 3.81
N ALA A 219 15.26 19.80 2.48
CA ALA A 219 15.81 20.98 1.81
C ALA A 219 15.15 22.29 2.25
N SER A 220 13.84 22.26 2.53
CA SER A 220 13.08 23.41 3.05
C SER A 220 13.28 23.68 4.55
N GLY A 221 14.03 22.83 5.27
CA GLY A 221 14.23 22.93 6.71
C GLY A 221 13.03 22.50 7.57
N LYS A 222 11.94 22.00 6.95
CA LYS A 222 10.76 21.46 7.66
C LYS A 222 11.04 20.13 8.36
N GLN A 223 12.08 19.43 7.92
CA GLN A 223 12.58 18.22 8.56
C GLN A 223 14.06 18.42 8.91
N ALA A 224 14.42 18.12 10.16
CA ALA A 224 15.82 18.20 10.59
C ALA A 224 16.68 17.22 9.78
N ALA A 225 17.81 17.72 9.27
CA ALA A 225 18.85 16.85 8.75
C ALA A 225 19.41 15.99 9.90
N PRO A 226 19.68 14.69 9.68
CA PRO A 226 20.36 13.86 10.66
C PRO A 226 21.72 14.46 11.03
N SER A 227 22.07 14.51 12.32
CA SER A 227 23.36 15.04 12.79
C SER A 227 24.08 14.07 13.73
N GLY A 228 25.38 13.85 13.50
CA GLY A 228 26.27 12.98 14.28
C GLY A 228 26.41 11.55 13.74
N ASP A 229 27.50 10.85 14.09
CA ASP A 229 27.93 9.56 13.52
C ASP A 229 26.82 8.47 13.52
N ARG A 230 26.01 8.42 14.57
CA ARG A 230 24.92 7.44 14.71
C ARG A 230 23.68 7.83 13.92
N ALA A 231 23.48 9.12 13.66
CA ALA A 231 22.43 9.63 12.81
C ALA A 231 22.78 9.38 11.33
N GLU A 232 24.05 9.49 10.96
CA GLU A 232 24.56 9.14 9.64
C GLU A 232 24.35 7.65 9.31
N MET A 233 24.61 6.74 10.26
CA MET A 233 24.27 5.31 10.08
C MET A 233 22.77 5.05 9.89
N MET A 234 21.91 5.76 10.63
CA MET A 234 20.46 5.62 10.46
C MET A 234 20.01 6.19 9.10
N GLN A 235 20.63 7.29 8.66
CA GLN A 235 20.37 7.88 7.36
C GLN A 235 20.83 6.97 6.22
N SER A 236 22.01 6.35 6.33
CA SER A 236 22.50 5.41 5.32
C SER A 236 21.57 4.21 5.21
N GLN A 237 21.07 3.68 6.33
CA GLN A 237 20.04 2.64 6.33
C GLN A 237 18.75 3.10 5.63
N MET A 238 18.23 4.29 5.93
CA MET A 238 17.04 4.84 5.27
C MET A 238 17.27 5.10 3.78
N ALA A 239 18.47 5.53 3.39
CA ALA A 239 18.84 5.76 1.99
C ALA A 239 18.91 4.44 1.21
N VAL A 240 19.46 3.38 1.81
CA VAL A 240 19.43 2.02 1.24
C VAL A 240 17.98 1.55 1.08
N MET A 241 17.14 1.74 2.10
CA MET A 241 15.72 1.39 2.04
C MET A 241 14.98 2.16 0.93
N ASN A 242 15.24 3.46 0.79
CA ASN A 242 14.67 4.29 -0.28
C ASN A 242 15.10 3.81 -1.67
N LYS A 243 16.39 3.49 -1.87
CA LYS A 243 16.87 2.92 -3.14
C LYS A 243 16.24 1.57 -3.44
N MET A 244 16.08 0.73 -2.42
CA MET A 244 15.41 -0.58 -2.56
C MET A 244 13.95 -0.40 -2.98
N MET A 245 13.18 0.46 -2.32
CA MET A 245 11.79 0.72 -2.74
C MET A 245 11.71 1.31 -4.15
N LEU A 246 12.66 2.16 -4.54
CA LEU A 246 12.65 2.85 -5.83
C LEU A 246 13.01 1.92 -7.00
N TRP A 247 13.93 0.97 -6.80
CA TRP A 247 14.49 0.16 -7.90
C TRP A 247 14.31 -1.34 -7.70
N PHE A 248 14.56 -1.85 -6.50
CA PHE A 248 14.47 -3.28 -6.23
C PHE A 248 13.03 -3.80 -6.33
N MET A 249 12.04 -3.05 -5.83
CA MET A 249 10.63 -3.44 -5.92
C MET A 249 10.12 -3.50 -7.38
N PRO A 250 10.29 -2.44 -8.22
CA PRO A 250 9.97 -2.53 -9.65
C PRO A 250 10.72 -3.64 -10.37
N LEU A 251 12.01 -3.83 -10.09
CA LEU A 251 12.79 -4.93 -10.69
C LEU A 251 12.24 -6.30 -10.30
N THR A 252 11.85 -6.48 -9.03
CA THR A 252 11.20 -7.71 -8.55
C THR A 252 9.89 -7.96 -9.28
N ILE A 253 9.09 -6.91 -9.54
CA ILE A 253 7.85 -7.03 -10.32
C ILE A 253 8.15 -7.49 -11.75
N LEU A 254 9.15 -6.90 -12.41
CA LEU A 254 9.55 -7.32 -13.75
C LEU A 254 10.05 -8.77 -13.77
N PHE A 255 10.82 -9.18 -12.76
CA PHE A 255 11.35 -10.53 -12.64
C PHE A 255 10.28 -11.57 -12.28
N THR A 256 9.30 -11.24 -11.44
CA THR A 256 8.30 -12.20 -10.95
C THR A 256 6.95 -12.12 -11.66
N GLY A 257 6.72 -11.09 -12.49
CA GLY A 257 5.44 -10.85 -13.14
C GLY A 257 4.96 -11.99 -14.02
N PHE A 258 5.87 -12.84 -14.50
CA PHE A 258 5.53 -14.04 -15.28
C PHE A 258 4.79 -15.12 -14.48
N LEU A 259 4.89 -15.08 -13.14
CA LEU A 259 4.20 -15.99 -12.20
C LEU A 259 2.79 -15.51 -11.84
N TRP A 260 2.44 -14.28 -12.20
CA TRP A 260 1.21 -13.62 -11.74
C TRP A 260 0.10 -13.83 -12.75
N HIS A 261 -1.07 -14.25 -12.28
CA HIS A 261 -2.23 -14.44 -13.15
C HIS A 261 -2.83 -13.11 -13.59
N ILE A 262 -3.48 -13.09 -14.76
CA ILE A 262 -4.02 -11.87 -15.38
C ILE A 262 -4.91 -11.07 -14.42
N GLY A 263 -5.82 -11.73 -13.69
CA GLY A 263 -6.67 -11.06 -12.70
C GLY A 263 -5.88 -10.32 -11.61
N LEU A 264 -4.75 -10.87 -11.14
CA LEU A 264 -3.88 -10.22 -10.17
C LEU A 264 -3.19 -8.99 -10.77
N LEU A 265 -2.83 -9.04 -12.06
CA LEU A 265 -2.22 -7.91 -12.74
C LEU A 265 -3.19 -6.71 -12.82
N PHE A 266 -4.47 -6.93 -13.13
CA PHE A 266 -5.48 -5.87 -13.09
C PHE A 266 -5.68 -5.30 -11.69
N TYR A 267 -5.68 -6.14 -10.66
CA TYR A 267 -5.65 -5.68 -9.27
C TYR A 267 -4.42 -4.80 -9.00
N MET A 268 -3.22 -5.23 -9.39
CA MET A 268 -1.98 -4.50 -9.14
C MET A 268 -1.93 -3.15 -9.86
N VAL A 269 -2.44 -3.08 -11.09
CA VAL A 269 -2.61 -1.81 -11.81
C VAL A 269 -3.55 -0.89 -11.05
N SER A 270 -4.73 -1.37 -10.69
CA SER A 270 -5.75 -0.59 -9.97
C SER A 270 -5.25 -0.09 -8.63
N ASN A 271 -4.54 -0.94 -7.88
CA ASN A 271 -3.90 -0.60 -6.62
C ASN A 271 -2.87 0.53 -6.79
N ASN A 272 -2.06 0.48 -7.85
CA ASN A 272 -1.07 1.53 -8.14
C ASN A 272 -1.73 2.84 -8.57
N VAL A 273 -2.77 2.78 -9.40
CA VAL A 273 -3.56 3.95 -9.81
C VAL A 273 -4.19 4.62 -8.59
N TRP A 274 -4.86 3.86 -7.72
CA TRP A 274 -5.41 4.41 -6.48
C TRP A 274 -4.31 5.04 -5.62
N THR A 275 -3.19 4.34 -5.43
CA THR A 275 -2.08 4.81 -4.60
C THR A 275 -1.54 6.14 -5.09
N PHE A 276 -1.39 6.32 -6.41
CA PHE A 276 -0.94 7.57 -7.01
C PHE A 276 -1.85 8.75 -6.63
N PHE A 277 -3.16 8.60 -6.86
CA PHE A 277 -4.13 9.66 -6.55
C PHE A 277 -4.29 9.89 -5.05
N GLN A 278 -4.34 8.81 -4.26
CA GLN A 278 -4.42 8.87 -2.81
C GLN A 278 -3.21 9.62 -2.23
N GLN A 279 -1.99 9.23 -2.60
CA GLN A 279 -0.79 9.87 -2.10
C GLN A 279 -0.77 11.34 -2.49
N ARG A 280 -1.06 11.69 -3.76
CA ARG A 280 -1.12 13.09 -4.19
C ARG A 280 -2.10 13.91 -3.35
N TYR A 281 -3.32 13.41 -3.15
CA TYR A 281 -4.33 14.09 -2.34
C TYR A 281 -3.87 14.25 -0.88
N ILE A 282 -3.41 13.17 -0.25
CA ILE A 282 -3.00 13.17 1.16
C ILE A 282 -1.81 14.11 1.37
N PHE A 283 -0.81 14.03 0.51
CA PHE A 283 0.39 14.85 0.55
C PHE A 283 0.09 16.34 0.41
N ASN A 284 -0.71 16.72 -0.59
CA ASN A 284 -1.15 18.10 -0.77
C ASN A 284 -1.90 18.61 0.47
N LYS A 285 -2.81 17.80 1.01
CA LYS A 285 -3.59 18.16 2.20
C LYS A 285 -2.69 18.35 3.43
N MET A 286 -1.74 17.44 3.66
CA MET A 286 -0.81 17.54 4.78
C MET A 286 0.10 18.77 4.69
N ASP A 287 0.54 19.13 3.48
CA ASP A 287 1.38 20.32 3.28
C ASP A 287 0.58 21.62 3.50
N ALA A 288 -0.70 21.65 3.09
CA ALA A 288 -1.60 22.76 3.36
C ALA A 288 -1.89 22.92 4.85
N GLU A 289 -2.15 21.81 5.56
CA GLU A 289 -2.34 21.80 7.02
C GLU A 289 -1.10 22.35 7.75
N GLU A 290 0.10 21.94 7.36
CA GLU A 290 1.34 22.44 7.94
C GLU A 290 1.60 23.91 7.64
N ALA A 291 1.35 24.37 6.41
CA ALA A 291 1.50 25.78 6.06
C ALA A 291 0.59 26.66 6.93
N ALA A 292 -0.66 26.23 7.15
CA ALA A 292 -1.60 26.91 8.03
C ALA A 292 -1.13 26.91 9.51
N GLU A 293 -0.58 25.80 10.01
CA GLU A 293 0.02 25.72 11.36
C GLU A 293 1.19 26.70 11.52
N GLU A 294 2.05 26.82 10.50
CA GLU A 294 3.17 27.75 10.52
C GLU A 294 2.72 29.21 10.50
N GLU A 295 1.72 29.55 9.68
CA GLU A 295 1.13 30.89 9.62
C GLU A 295 0.46 31.27 10.95
N ALA A 296 -0.33 30.36 11.53
CA ALA A 296 -0.94 30.56 12.83
C ALA A 296 0.11 30.79 13.93
N ARG A 297 1.21 30.01 13.91
CA ARG A 297 2.33 30.19 14.84
C ARG A 297 3.05 31.54 14.64
N LYS A 298 3.22 31.99 13.39
CA LYS A 298 3.80 33.31 13.08
C LYS A 298 2.87 34.44 13.54
N ALA A 299 1.57 34.30 13.34
CA ALA A 299 0.57 35.28 13.79
C ALA A 299 0.53 35.39 15.32
N LEU A 300 0.52 34.26 16.04
CA LEU A 300 0.61 34.23 17.51
C LEU A 300 1.89 34.90 18.02
N LYS A 301 3.04 34.69 17.35
CA LYS A 301 4.29 35.37 17.71
C LYS A 301 4.23 36.89 17.47
N ARG A 302 3.52 37.34 16.44
CA ARG A 302 3.31 38.78 16.17
C ARG A 302 2.40 39.43 17.22
N THR A 303 1.36 38.74 17.69
CA THR A 303 0.43 39.27 18.70
C THR A 303 0.98 39.20 20.13
N THR A 304 1.88 38.25 20.42
CA THR A 304 2.53 38.12 21.74
C THR A 304 3.87 38.85 21.85
N ALA A 305 4.37 39.44 20.75
CA ALA A 305 5.57 40.26 20.79
C ALA A 305 5.32 41.54 21.60
N PRO A 306 6.16 41.88 22.59
CA PRO A 306 6.03 43.13 23.32
C PRO A 306 6.18 44.32 22.35
N ALA A 307 5.33 45.34 22.50
CA ALA A 307 5.37 46.53 21.65
C ALA A 307 6.79 47.14 21.62
N PRO A 308 7.25 47.64 20.45
CA PRO A 308 8.55 48.33 20.37
C PRO A 308 8.59 49.46 21.39
N GLY A 309 9.50 49.38 22.37
CA GLY A 309 9.62 50.35 23.46
C GLY A 309 9.03 49.92 24.81
N ALA A 310 8.44 48.73 24.94
CA ALA A 310 7.98 48.21 26.23
C ALA A 310 9.17 47.92 27.17
N ARG A 311 9.47 48.86 28.08
CA ARG A 311 10.49 48.73 29.12
C ARG A 311 10.18 47.49 29.97
N LYS A 312 11.12 46.55 30.13
CA LYS A 312 10.98 45.41 31.04
C LYS A 312 10.76 45.93 32.46
N VAL A 313 9.52 45.87 32.96
CA VAL A 313 9.22 46.20 34.36
C VAL A 313 9.83 45.10 35.22
N ASN A 314 10.99 45.40 35.81
CA ASN A 314 11.71 44.49 36.67
C ASN A 314 10.92 44.32 37.98
N LYS A 315 10.09 43.27 38.09
CA LYS A 315 9.27 42.95 39.28
C LYS A 315 10.09 42.48 40.50
N LYS A 316 11.40 42.75 40.57
CA LYS A 316 12.29 42.37 41.69
C LYS A 316 12.69 43.53 42.62
N LYS A 317 11.95 44.64 42.63
CA LYS A 317 12.05 45.66 43.69
C LYS A 317 10.67 46.06 44.18
N LYS A 318 10.11 45.32 45.13
CA LYS A 318 9.19 45.87 46.13
C LYS A 318 9.24 45.00 47.39
N LYS A 319 9.96 45.55 48.37
CA LYS A 319 10.14 45.17 49.77
C LYS A 319 10.72 43.79 50.01
#